data_AF-A0A7Y0SFI2-F1
#
_entry.id   AF-A0A7Y0SFI2-F1
#
_cell.length_a   1.000
_cell.length_b   1.000
_cell.length_c   1.000
_cell.angle_alpha   90.00
_cell.angle_beta   90.00
_cell.angle_gamma   90.00
#
_symmetry.space_group_name_H-M   'P 1'
#
loop_
_entity.id
_entity.type
_entity.pdbx_description
1 polymer ?
#
loop_
_entity_poly.entity_id
_entity_poly.type
_entity_poly.pdbx_seq_one_letter_code
_entity_poly.pdbx_strand_id
1 'polypeptide(L)' 'MNTTQYSLALSGINCGRCVAKIVDGLRERDPDVSFTINDNKNRAELITTLQPESAIEVIAKLGY' A
#
# COMPACT_ATOMS: atom_id res chain seq x y z
N MET A 1 4.43 -18.78 3.71
CA MET A 1 4.21 -17.34 3.95
C MET A 1 3.29 -16.87 2.84
N ASN A 2 2.02 -16.59 3.15
CA ASN A 2 1.02 -16.23 2.16
C ASN A 2 0.93 -14.71 2.10
N THR A 3 1.78 -14.09 1.28
CA THR A 3 1.71 -12.65 1.00
C THR A 3 0.55 -12.39 0.04
N THR A 4 -0.18 -11.31 0.29
CA THR A 4 -1.27 -10.83 -0.55
C THR A 4 -0.80 -9.63 -1.35
N GLN A 5 -1.02 -9.66 -2.65
CA GLN A 5 -0.62 -8.60 -3.58
C GLN A 5 -1.86 -7.85 -4.05
N TYR A 6 -1.84 -6.52 -3.87
CA TYR A 6 -2.87 -5.59 -4.26
C TYR A 6 -2.32 -4.64 -5.32
N SER A 7 -3.05 -4.46 -6.41
CA SER A 7 -2.72 -3.47 -7.43
C SER A 7 -3.63 -2.26 -7.28
N LEU A 8 -3.06 -1.12 -6.88
CA LEU A 8 -3.77 0.15 -6.76
C LEU A 8 -3.55 0.98 -8.02
N ALA A 9 -4.64 1.30 -8.71
CA ALA A 9 -4.63 2.28 -9.79
C ALA A 9 -4.62 3.69 -9.19
N LEU A 10 -3.46 4.33 -9.22
CA LEU A 10 -3.27 5.70 -8.75
C LEU A 10 -3.66 6.67 -9.86
N SER A 11 -4.96 6.82 -10.11
CA SER A 11 -5.47 7.83 -11.05
C SER A 11 -5.74 9.13 -10.29
N GLY A 12 -4.95 10.18 -10.56
CA GLY A 12 -5.18 11.52 -10.02
C GLY A 12 -4.48 11.85 -8.69
N ILE A 13 -3.75 10.91 -8.09
CA ILE A 13 -2.89 11.19 -6.92
C ILE A 13 -1.52 11.64 -7.43
N ASN A 14 -1.29 12.97 -7.43
CA ASN A 14 0.03 13.56 -7.71
C ASN A 14 1.06 13.33 -6.58
N CYS A 15 0.63 12.68 -5.49
CA CYS A 15 1.39 12.58 -4.24
C CYS A 15 1.81 11.14 -3.97
N GLY A 16 3.01 10.75 -4.42
CA GLY A 16 3.70 9.55 -3.94
C GLY A 16 3.90 9.52 -2.40
N ARG A 17 3.64 10.64 -1.73
CA ARG A 17 3.60 10.78 -0.28
C ARG A 17 2.42 10.04 0.38
N CYS A 18 1.29 9.92 -0.31
CA CYS A 18 0.11 9.17 0.15
C CYS A 18 0.45 7.68 0.25
N VAL A 19 1.06 7.18 -0.82
CA VAL A 19 1.60 5.83 -0.89
C VAL A 19 2.60 5.59 0.22
N ALA A 20 3.63 6.43 0.35
CA ALA A 20 4.68 6.21 1.34
C ALA A 20 4.12 6.09 2.76
N LYS A 21 3.09 6.87 3.11
CA LYS A 21 2.38 6.75 4.39
C LYS A 21 1.68 5.40 4.59
N ILE A 22 1.08 4.85 3.53
CA ILE A 22 0.47 3.53 3.56
C ILE A 22 1.54 2.47 3.79
N VAL A 23 2.66 2.53 3.08
CA VAL A 23 3.79 1.60 3.29
C VAL A 23 4.33 1.69 4.70
N ASP A 24 4.52 2.91 5.21
CA ASP A 24 5.09 3.16 6.53
C ASP A 24 4.18 2.60 7.64
N GLY A 25 2.88 2.90 7.58
CA GLY A 25 1.90 2.37 8.52
C GLY A 25 1.67 0.86 8.40
N LEU A 26 1.81 0.30 7.21
CA LEU A 26 1.83 -1.14 7.03
C LEU A 26 3.14 -1.75 7.53
N ARG A 27 4.28 -1.08 7.39
CA ARG A 27 5.60 -1.56 7.88
C ARG A 27 5.64 -1.70 9.39
N GLU A 28 4.92 -0.83 10.09
CA GLU A 28 4.76 -0.95 11.55
C GLU A 28 4.03 -2.24 11.95
N ARG A 29 3.14 -2.75 11.10
CA ARG A 29 2.35 -3.97 11.34
C ARG A 29 3.00 -5.21 10.73
N ASP A 30 3.64 -5.04 9.59
CA ASP A 30 4.22 -6.07 8.74
C ASP A 30 5.55 -5.56 8.18
N PRO A 31 6.68 -5.88 8.81
CA PRO A 31 7.98 -5.39 8.36
C PRO A 31 8.38 -5.91 6.96
N ASP A 32 7.75 -7.01 6.50
CA ASP A 32 7.94 -7.59 5.17
C ASP A 32 7.08 -6.92 4.08
N VAL A 33 6.26 -5.93 4.44
CA VAL A 33 5.45 -5.21 3.46
C VAL A 33 6.35 -4.57 2.40
N SER A 34 6.00 -4.84 1.15
CA SER A 34 6.66 -4.30 -0.03
C SER A 34 5.68 -3.44 -0.80
N PHE A 35 6.12 -2.28 -1.24
CA PHE A 35 5.29 -1.39 -2.03
C PHE A 35 6.11 -0.81 -3.16
N THR A 36 5.63 -1.01 -4.37
CA THR A 36 6.33 -0.63 -5.60
C THR A 36 5.41 0.26 -6.42
N ILE A 37 5.87 1.47 -6.75
CA ILE A 37 5.18 2.35 -7.70
C ILE A 37 5.81 2.13 -9.07
N ASN A 38 4.98 2.04 -10.11
CA ASN A 38 5.46 1.97 -11.48
C ASN A 38 6.03 3.32 -11.94
N ASP A 39 6.95 3.33 -12.90
CA ASP A 39 7.63 4.56 -13.38
C ASP A 39 6.66 5.66 -13.83
N ASN A 40 5.55 5.24 -14.46
CA ASN A 40 4.46 6.13 -14.87
C ASN A 40 3.64 6.72 -13.71
N LYS A 41 3.93 6.36 -12.45
CA LYS A 41 3.24 6.82 -11.22
C LYS A 41 1.71 6.69 -11.21
N ASN A 42 1.16 5.94 -12.16
CA ASN A 42 -0.27 5.69 -12.32
C ASN A 42 -0.72 4.35 -11.72
N ARG A 43 0.24 3.49 -11.35
CA ARG A 43 -0.02 2.20 -10.74
C ARG A 43 0.96 1.96 -9.60
N ALA A 44 0.43 1.36 -8.56
CA ALA A 44 1.19 0.88 -7.44
C ALA A 44 0.84 -0.57 -7.14
N GLU A 45 1.82 -1.32 -6.69
CA GLU A 45 1.68 -2.68 -6.20
C GLU A 45 2.06 -2.71 -4.73
N LEU A 46 1.14 -3.18 -3.90
CA LEU A 46 1.30 -3.39 -2.48
C LEU A 46 1.31 -4.89 -2.22
N ILE A 47 2.38 -5.40 -1.62
CA ILE A 47 2.54 -6.79 -1.22
C ILE A 47 2.68 -6.80 0.29
N THR A 48 1.77 -7.45 1.00
CA THR A 48 1.82 -7.54 2.47
C THR A 48 1.46 -8.94 2.92
N THR A 49 1.96 -9.37 4.08
CA THR A 49 1.49 -10.60 4.74
C THR A 49 0.18 -10.40 5.51
N LEU A 50 -0.28 -9.15 5.64
CA LEU A 50 -1.51 -8.82 6.36
C LEU A 50 -2.75 -9.31 5.62
N GLN A 51 -3.75 -9.71 6.40
CA GLN A 51 -5.07 -9.99 5.88
C GLN A 51 -5.68 -8.72 5.23
N PRO A 52 -6.54 -8.89 4.21
CA PRO A 52 -7.20 -7.78 3.54
C PRO A 52 -7.92 -6.84 4.50
N GLU A 53 -8.57 -7.36 5.55
CA GLU A 53 -9.23 -6.54 6.58
C GLU A 53 -8.27 -5.57 7.28
N SER A 54 -7.10 -6.07 7.71
CA SER A 54 -6.07 -5.26 8.38
C SER A 54 -5.46 -4.24 7.44
N ALA A 55 -5.21 -4.63 6.18
CA ALA A 55 -4.68 -3.74 5.17
C ALA A 55 -5.68 -2.61 4.85
N ILE A 56 -6.97 -2.95 4.69
CA ILE A 56 -8.05 -1.98 4.44
C ILE A 56 -8.21 -1.04 5.64
N GLU A 57 -8.17 -1.54 6.88
CA GLU A 57 -8.23 -0.68 8.06
C GLU A 57 -7.08 0.33 8.12
N VAL A 58 -5.87 -0.08 7.78
CA VAL A 58 -4.70 0.81 7.71
C VAL A 58 -4.89 1.87 6.63
N ILE A 59 -5.31 1.47 5.43
CA ILE A 59 -5.57 2.38 4.30
C ILE A 59 -6.70 3.37 4.64
N ALA A 60 -7.80 2.88 5.21
CA ALA A 60 -8.94 3.69 5.62
C ALA A 60 -8.56 4.66 6.76
N LYS A 61 -7.73 4.24 7.73
CA LYS A 61 -7.18 5.13 8.77
C LYS A 61 -6.34 6.26 8.20
N LEU A 62 -5.65 6.01 7.09
CA LEU A 62 -4.83 7.00 6.40
C LEU A 62 -5.66 7.97 5.56
N GLY A 63 -6.96 7.70 5.39
CA GLY A 63 -7.92 8.57 4.73
C GLY A 63 -8.04 8.37 3.22
N TYR A 64 -7.79 7.15 2.73
CA TYR A 64 -7.92 6.76 1.32
C TYR A 64 -8.97 5.66 1.15
#